data_AF-A0A7C1JWG3-F1
#
_entry.id   AF-A0A7C1JWG3-F1
#
_cell.length_a   1.000
_cell.length_b   1.000
_cell.length_c   1.000
_cell.angle_alpha   90.00
_cell.angle_beta   90.00
_cell.angle_gamma   90.00
#
_symmetry.space_group_name_H-M   'P 1'
#
loop_
_entity.id
_entity.type
_entity.pdbx_description
1 polymer ?
#
loop_
_entity_poly.entity_id
_entity_poly.type
_entity_poly.pdbx_seq_one_letter_code
_entity_poly.pdbx_strand_id
1 'polypeptide(L)'
;MEQSQAMTVDQLIARIKDKDDRVRGEGWQNAGPVGAAAIQPLAKVAADPSSELEVGRSANRAMWKIVRHVGRPGAEAEKKPAVMALLALLGDNWPVAFRRDVLWMLSEIAGDEAVDQIAALLKHAELREDARCCLQRIPGDKSLEALKAALAAADGDFKSAIAESLRVRGTPVPNVPSKKLVPTKQTGVKPVGRT
;
A
#
# COMPACT_ATOMS: atom_id res chain seq x y z
N MET A 1 -9.33 -34.47 -14.42
CA MET A 1 -9.03 -33.21 -13.72
C MET A 1 -8.87 -32.15 -14.79
N GLU A 2 -9.94 -31.39 -15.01
CA GLU A 2 -9.96 -30.32 -15.99
C GLU A 2 -8.99 -29.24 -15.50
N GLN A 3 -7.92 -28.99 -16.25
CA GLN A 3 -7.02 -27.88 -15.96
C GLN A 3 -7.85 -26.61 -16.14
N SER A 4 -8.30 -26.01 -15.03
CA SER A 4 -8.91 -24.68 -15.04
C SER A 4 -7.88 -23.73 -15.64
N GLN A 5 -8.10 -23.35 -16.90
CA GLN A 5 -7.17 -22.50 -17.64
C GLN A 5 -7.02 -21.18 -16.86
N ALA A 6 -5.79 -20.85 -16.47
CA ALA A 6 -5.51 -19.63 -15.73
C ALA A 6 -5.94 -18.42 -16.57
N MET A 7 -6.71 -17.51 -15.96
CA MET A 7 -7.18 -16.29 -16.60
C MET A 7 -6.00 -15.48 -17.12
N THR A 8 -6.00 -15.13 -18.40
CA THR A 8 -4.96 -14.26 -18.98
C THR A 8 -5.16 -12.80 -18.56
N VAL A 9 -4.13 -11.96 -18.75
CA VAL A 9 -4.23 -10.51 -18.51
C VAL A 9 -5.37 -9.90 -19.33
N ASP A 10 -5.48 -10.25 -20.61
CA ASP A 10 -6.52 -9.72 -21.49
C ASP A 10 -7.92 -10.17 -21.06
N GLN A 11 -8.07 -11.43 -20.64
CA GLN A 11 -9.33 -11.94 -20.11
C GLN A 11 -9.72 -11.23 -18.81
N LEU A 12 -8.75 -10.96 -17.92
CA LEU A 12 -9.00 -10.17 -16.71
C LEU A 12 -9.46 -8.77 -17.09
N ILE A 13 -8.75 -8.06 -17.96
CA ILE A 13 -9.10 -6.69 -18.36
C ILE A 13 -10.48 -6.64 -19.03
N ALA A 14 -10.81 -7.63 -19.87
CA ALA A 14 -12.13 -7.73 -20.48
C ALA A 14 -13.23 -7.89 -19.42
N ARG A 15 -13.05 -8.80 -18.45
CA ARG A 15 -14.01 -8.98 -17.34
C ARG A 15 -14.15 -7.74 -16.47
N ILE A 16 -13.05 -7.03 -16.19
CA ILE A 16 -13.06 -5.79 -15.39
C ILE A 16 -13.83 -4.67 -16.10
N LYS A 17 -13.82 -4.64 -17.43
CA LYS A 17 -14.53 -3.65 -18.25
C LYS A 17 -15.95 -4.07 -18.64
N ASP A 18 -16.41 -5.23 -18.19
CA ASP A 18 -17.74 -5.74 -18.52
C ASP A 18 -18.83 -4.84 -17.93
N LYS A 19 -19.98 -4.74 -18.61
CA LYS A 19 -21.12 -3.95 -18.14
C LYS A 19 -21.86 -4.64 -16.99
N ASP A 20 -21.80 -5.96 -16.91
CA ASP A 20 -22.40 -6.73 -15.82
C ASP A 20 -21.49 -6.71 -14.58
N ASP A 21 -22.02 -6.13 -13.50
CA ASP A 21 -21.39 -6.07 -12.18
C ASP A 21 -20.97 -7.44 -11.66
N ARG A 22 -21.69 -8.52 -12.00
CA ARG A 22 -21.33 -9.89 -11.61
C ARG A 22 -20.07 -10.34 -12.32
N VAL A 23 -19.96 -10.08 -13.62
CA VAL A 23 -18.77 -10.42 -14.42
C VAL A 23 -17.55 -9.64 -13.94
N ARG A 24 -17.71 -8.33 -13.66
CA ARG A 24 -16.65 -7.53 -13.03
C ARG A 24 -16.27 -8.09 -11.66
N GLY A 25 -17.28 -8.41 -10.84
CA GLY A 25 -17.17 -9.02 -9.53
C GLY A 25 -16.29 -10.26 -9.53
N GLU A 26 -16.63 -11.23 -10.36
CA GLU A 26 -15.86 -12.46 -10.55
C GLU A 26 -14.47 -12.18 -11.10
N GLY A 27 -14.34 -11.24 -12.02
CA GLY A 27 -13.06 -10.83 -12.61
C GLY A 27 -12.06 -10.40 -11.54
N TRP A 28 -12.39 -9.38 -10.74
CA TRP A 28 -11.43 -8.89 -9.75
C TRP A 28 -11.21 -9.89 -8.62
N GLN A 29 -12.20 -10.69 -8.22
CA GLN A 29 -12.04 -11.69 -7.16
C GLN A 29 -11.04 -12.79 -7.53
N ASN A 30 -10.94 -13.13 -8.82
CA ASN A 30 -10.03 -14.14 -9.36
C ASN A 30 -8.73 -13.56 -9.95
N ALA A 31 -8.44 -12.27 -9.74
CA ALA A 31 -7.25 -11.63 -10.31
C ALA A 31 -5.92 -12.11 -9.71
N GLY A 32 -5.93 -12.72 -8.52
CA GLY A 32 -4.73 -13.12 -7.78
C GLY A 32 -3.71 -13.92 -8.62
N PRO A 33 -4.09 -15.08 -9.18
CA PRO A 33 -3.20 -15.92 -9.98
C PRO A 33 -2.70 -15.31 -11.30
N VAL A 34 -3.29 -14.21 -11.77
CA VAL A 34 -2.80 -13.51 -12.98
C VAL A 34 -1.46 -12.81 -12.71
N GLY A 35 -1.21 -12.45 -11.45
CA GLY A 35 0.10 -12.00 -10.98
C GLY A 35 0.54 -10.63 -11.50
N ALA A 36 1.85 -10.39 -11.39
CA ALA A 36 2.45 -9.07 -11.59
C ALA A 36 2.20 -8.46 -12.99
N ALA A 37 2.08 -9.29 -14.02
CA ALA A 37 1.87 -8.83 -15.39
C ALA A 37 0.56 -8.03 -15.57
N ALA A 38 -0.44 -8.26 -14.72
CA ALA A 38 -1.71 -7.53 -14.76
C ALA A 38 -1.67 -6.15 -14.06
N ILE A 39 -0.67 -5.88 -13.22
CA ILE A 39 -0.63 -4.65 -12.41
C ILE A 39 -0.62 -3.39 -13.27
N GLN A 40 0.22 -3.34 -14.30
CA GLN A 40 0.34 -2.16 -15.17
C GLN A 40 -0.94 -1.95 -16.02
N PRO A 41 -1.52 -2.96 -16.69
CA PRO A 41 -2.80 -2.82 -17.38
C PRO A 41 -3.96 -2.43 -16.45
N LEU A 42 -4.06 -3.02 -15.26
CA LEU A 42 -5.08 -2.65 -14.27
C LEU A 42 -4.90 -1.23 -13.77
N ALA A 43 -3.66 -0.78 -13.54
CA ALA A 43 -3.36 0.58 -13.13
C ALA A 43 -3.85 1.61 -14.14
N LYS A 44 -3.64 1.35 -15.45
CA LYS A 44 -4.19 2.19 -16.52
C LYS A 44 -5.71 2.31 -16.42
N VAL A 45 -6.42 1.21 -16.17
CA VAL A 45 -7.89 1.23 -16.02
C VAL A 45 -8.32 1.92 -14.73
N ALA A 46 -7.61 1.68 -13.62
CA ALA A 46 -7.94 2.24 -12.31
C ALA A 46 -7.72 3.75 -12.21
N ALA A 47 -6.72 4.28 -12.92
CA ALA A 47 -6.36 5.69 -12.89
C ALA A 47 -6.89 6.50 -14.09
N ASP A 48 -7.60 5.86 -15.02
CA ASP A 48 -8.18 6.53 -16.19
C ASP A 48 -9.38 7.40 -15.77
N PRO A 49 -9.28 8.74 -15.89
CA PRO A 49 -10.36 9.64 -15.50
C PRO A 49 -11.60 9.53 -16.40
N SER A 50 -11.46 8.92 -17.58
CA SER A 50 -12.57 8.67 -18.51
C SER A 50 -13.27 7.32 -18.28
N SER A 51 -12.73 6.48 -17.39
CA SER A 51 -13.33 5.20 -17.06
C SER A 51 -14.58 5.35 -16.20
N GLU A 52 -15.56 4.47 -16.41
CA GLU A 52 -16.69 4.35 -15.49
C GLU A 52 -16.20 4.06 -14.07
N LEU A 53 -16.77 4.73 -13.07
CA LEU A 53 -16.29 4.68 -11.68
C LEU A 53 -16.17 3.23 -11.16
N GLU A 54 -17.13 2.36 -11.47
CA GLU A 54 -17.12 0.97 -11.02
C GLU A 54 -16.12 0.09 -11.79
N VAL A 55 -15.77 0.44 -13.02
CA VAL A 55 -14.69 -0.22 -13.78
C VAL A 55 -13.34 0.11 -13.15
N GLY A 56 -13.08 1.40 -12.88
CA GLY A 56 -11.86 1.84 -12.20
C GLY A 56 -11.72 1.24 -10.79
N ARG A 57 -12.80 1.21 -10.00
CA ARG A 57 -12.84 0.54 -8.69
C ARG A 57 -12.57 -0.95 -8.79
N SER A 58 -13.15 -1.63 -9.78
CA SER A 58 -12.92 -3.07 -9.99
C SER A 58 -11.46 -3.35 -10.36
N ALA A 59 -10.84 -2.50 -11.17
CA ALA A 59 -9.42 -2.61 -11.50
C ALA A 59 -8.52 -2.44 -10.27
N ASN A 60 -8.79 -1.44 -9.41
CA ASN A 60 -8.07 -1.23 -8.16
C ASN A 60 -8.26 -2.44 -7.19
N ARG A 61 -9.49 -2.97 -7.06
CA ARG A 61 -9.76 -4.20 -6.28
C ARG A 61 -8.99 -5.41 -6.81
N ALA A 62 -8.86 -5.54 -8.13
CA ALA A 62 -8.09 -6.61 -8.75
C ALA A 62 -6.60 -6.49 -8.41
N MET A 63 -6.03 -5.27 -8.44
CA MET A 63 -4.65 -5.02 -7.99
C MET A 63 -4.47 -5.44 -6.52
N TRP A 64 -5.39 -5.06 -5.63
CA TRP A 64 -5.36 -5.52 -4.23
C TRP A 64 -5.45 -7.04 -4.08
N LYS A 65 -6.21 -7.72 -4.94
CA LYS A 65 -6.28 -9.18 -4.94
C LYS A 65 -4.96 -9.81 -5.37
N ILE A 66 -4.26 -9.24 -6.35
CA ILE A 66 -2.89 -9.65 -6.71
C ILE A 66 -1.95 -9.45 -5.52
N VAL A 67 -1.94 -8.26 -4.90
CA VAL A 67 -1.10 -7.95 -3.74
C VAL A 67 -1.28 -8.96 -2.61
N ARG A 68 -2.53 -9.25 -2.22
CA ARG A 68 -2.83 -10.23 -1.17
C ARG A 68 -2.46 -11.66 -1.59
N HIS A 69 -2.62 -11.99 -2.87
CA HIS A 69 -2.23 -13.30 -3.38
C HIS A 69 -0.72 -13.49 -3.26
N VAL A 70 0.08 -12.56 -3.76
CA VAL A 70 1.55 -12.68 -3.76
C VAL A 70 2.18 -12.45 -2.38
N GLY A 71 1.45 -11.82 -1.45
CA GLY A 71 1.89 -11.63 -0.05
C GLY A 71 1.76 -12.88 0.83
N ARG A 72 1.22 -13.99 0.33
CA ARG A 72 1.09 -15.24 1.10
C ARG A 72 2.45 -15.84 1.43
N PRO A 73 2.61 -16.52 2.59
CA PRO A 73 3.86 -17.22 2.92
C PRO A 73 4.30 -18.18 1.81
N GLY A 74 5.57 -18.10 1.42
CA GLY A 74 6.18 -18.94 0.38
C GLY A 74 6.05 -18.44 -1.06
N ALA A 75 5.34 -17.33 -1.33
CA ALA A 75 5.16 -16.78 -2.68
C ALA A 75 6.23 -15.74 -3.10
N GLU A 76 7.44 -15.83 -2.54
CA GLU A 76 8.52 -14.84 -2.74
C GLU A 76 8.85 -14.59 -4.22
N ALA A 77 8.81 -15.64 -5.04
CA ALA A 77 9.07 -15.55 -6.48
C ALA A 77 8.01 -14.72 -7.23
N GLU A 78 6.75 -14.72 -6.77
CA GLU A 78 5.67 -13.91 -7.33
C GLU A 78 5.63 -12.50 -6.71
N LYS A 79 6.01 -12.39 -5.44
CA LYS A 79 6.01 -11.13 -4.68
C LYS A 79 6.99 -10.12 -5.28
N LYS A 80 8.23 -10.54 -5.54
CA LYS A 80 9.28 -9.64 -6.08
C LYS A 80 8.86 -8.91 -7.36
N PRO A 81 8.37 -9.58 -8.43
CA PRO A 81 7.93 -8.85 -9.63
C PRO A 81 6.70 -7.98 -9.38
N ALA A 82 5.80 -8.35 -8.46
CA ALA A 82 4.66 -7.50 -8.10
C ALA A 82 5.11 -6.21 -7.40
N VAL A 83 6.06 -6.29 -6.47
CA VAL A 83 6.66 -5.10 -5.82
C VAL A 83 7.31 -4.19 -6.86
N MET A 84 8.10 -4.74 -7.79
CA MET A 84 8.72 -3.94 -8.86
C MET A 84 7.68 -3.27 -9.76
N ALA A 85 6.60 -3.98 -10.10
CA ALA A 85 5.52 -3.41 -10.89
C ALA A 85 4.80 -2.27 -10.15
N LEU A 86 4.56 -2.40 -8.85
CA LEU A 86 3.97 -1.33 -8.02
C LEU A 86 4.92 -0.13 -7.86
N LEU A 87 6.22 -0.36 -7.66
CA LEU A 87 7.22 0.71 -7.59
C LEU A 87 7.24 1.57 -8.86
N ALA A 88 7.05 0.96 -10.03
CA ALA A 88 6.94 1.69 -11.30
C ALA A 88 5.69 2.59 -11.38
N LEU A 89 4.68 2.37 -10.53
CA LEU A 89 3.47 3.18 -10.45
C LEU A 89 3.60 4.38 -9.49
N LEU A 90 4.74 4.55 -8.83
CA LEU A 90 5.00 5.71 -7.97
C LEU A 90 5.50 6.94 -8.74
N GLY A 91 5.68 6.87 -10.05
CA GLY A 91 6.09 8.00 -10.90
C GLY A 91 5.04 9.12 -10.98
N ASP A 92 5.46 10.30 -11.43
CA ASP A 92 4.61 11.51 -11.49
C ASP A 92 3.57 11.50 -12.61
N ASN A 93 3.57 10.48 -13.47
CA ASN A 93 2.60 10.27 -14.52
C ASN A 93 1.25 9.71 -14.01
N TRP A 94 1.12 9.45 -12.71
CA TRP A 94 -0.08 8.92 -12.10
C TRP A 94 -0.74 9.94 -11.17
N PRO A 95 -2.09 9.97 -11.08
CA PRO A 95 -2.80 10.81 -10.12
C PRO A 95 -2.32 10.57 -8.68
N VAL A 96 -2.19 11.64 -7.88
CA VAL A 96 -1.73 11.57 -6.49
C VAL A 96 -2.55 10.58 -5.67
N ALA A 97 -3.88 10.62 -5.79
CA ALA A 97 -4.77 9.68 -5.09
C ALA A 97 -4.47 8.21 -5.42
N PHE A 98 -4.18 7.90 -6.68
CA PHE A 98 -3.80 6.54 -7.10
C PHE A 98 -2.43 6.14 -6.54
N ARG A 99 -1.45 7.06 -6.54
CA ARG A 99 -0.12 6.82 -5.95
C ARG A 99 -0.21 6.54 -4.44
N ARG A 100 -1.13 7.16 -3.71
CA ARG A 100 -1.40 6.85 -2.29
C ARG A 100 -1.83 5.40 -2.12
N ASP A 101 -2.79 4.93 -2.92
CA ASP A 101 -3.23 3.53 -2.89
C ASP A 101 -2.08 2.55 -3.18
N VAL A 102 -1.22 2.88 -4.15
CA VAL A 102 -0.03 2.08 -4.47
C VAL A 102 0.94 2.02 -3.28
N LEU A 103 1.14 3.13 -2.55
CA LEU A 103 1.94 3.12 -1.31
C LEU A 103 1.35 2.20 -0.25
N TRP A 104 0.02 2.17 -0.11
CA TRP A 104 -0.66 1.24 0.79
C TRP A 104 -0.47 -0.22 0.34
N MET A 105 -0.56 -0.51 -0.96
CA MET A 105 -0.28 -1.85 -1.49
C MET A 105 1.16 -2.29 -1.22
N LEU A 106 2.14 -1.41 -1.46
CA LEU A 106 3.54 -1.67 -1.17
C LEU A 106 3.77 -1.95 0.32
N SER A 107 3.06 -1.26 1.21
CA SER A 107 3.19 -1.46 2.66
C SER A 107 2.82 -2.86 3.15
N GLU A 108 2.09 -3.63 2.34
CA GLU A 108 1.68 -5.00 2.67
C GLU A 108 2.69 -6.06 2.23
N ILE A 109 3.48 -5.80 1.18
CA ILE A 109 4.29 -6.84 0.52
C ILE A 109 5.75 -6.47 0.26
N ALA A 110 6.11 -5.19 0.31
CA ALA A 110 7.46 -4.74 0.01
C ALA A 110 8.40 -4.91 1.21
N GLY A 111 9.68 -5.19 0.91
CA GLY A 111 10.78 -5.16 1.87
C GLY A 111 11.77 -4.02 1.61
N ASP A 112 13.02 -4.26 2.01
CA ASP A 112 14.14 -3.33 1.88
C ASP A 112 14.38 -2.86 0.44
N GLU A 113 13.98 -3.65 -0.56
CA GLU A 113 14.10 -3.31 -1.98
C GLU A 113 13.30 -2.06 -2.40
N ALA A 114 12.26 -1.69 -1.64
CA ALA A 114 11.41 -0.55 -1.95
C ALA A 114 11.76 0.72 -1.15
N VAL A 115 12.57 0.58 -0.10
CA VAL A 115 12.75 1.64 0.92
C VAL A 115 13.30 2.93 0.32
N ASP A 116 14.30 2.88 -0.55
CA ASP A 116 14.94 4.09 -1.07
C ASP A 116 13.98 4.94 -1.90
N GLN A 117 13.18 4.29 -2.75
CA GLN A 117 12.20 4.98 -3.58
C GLN A 117 11.03 5.54 -2.76
N ILE A 118 10.57 4.81 -1.73
CA ILE A 118 9.52 5.30 -0.83
C ILE A 118 10.05 6.45 0.05
N ALA A 119 11.30 6.37 0.52
CA ALA A 119 11.93 7.41 1.32
C ALA A 119 12.08 8.73 0.56
N ALA A 120 12.33 8.68 -0.75
CA ALA A 120 12.34 9.88 -1.59
C ALA A 120 11.00 10.65 -1.54
N LEU A 121 9.87 9.95 -1.38
CA LEU A 121 8.54 10.56 -1.30
C LEU A 121 8.25 11.24 0.05
N LEU A 122 9.10 11.10 1.06
CA LEU A 122 8.96 11.84 2.33
C LEU A 122 9.11 13.36 2.15
N LYS A 123 9.70 13.81 1.04
CA LYS A 123 9.79 15.23 0.65
C LYS A 123 8.61 15.69 -0.20
N HIS A 124 7.76 14.77 -0.67
CA HIS A 124 6.62 15.10 -1.53
C HIS A 124 5.42 15.55 -0.70
N ALA A 125 5.03 16.82 -0.82
CA ALA A 125 4.01 17.45 0.04
C ALA A 125 2.71 16.63 0.18
N GLU A 126 2.22 16.05 -0.92
CA GLU A 126 0.97 15.30 -0.93
C GLU A 126 1.07 13.79 -0.65
N LEU A 127 2.29 13.23 -0.64
CA LEU A 127 2.53 11.77 -0.50
C LEU A 127 3.35 11.42 0.74
N ARG A 128 3.96 12.41 1.39
CA ARG A 128 4.87 12.20 2.53
C ARG A 128 4.25 11.45 3.70
N GLU A 129 2.95 11.60 3.94
CA GLU A 129 2.25 10.89 5.00
C GLU A 129 2.05 9.41 4.66
N ASP A 130 1.59 9.10 3.46
CA ASP A 130 1.43 7.73 2.98
C ASP A 130 2.79 7.02 2.88
N ALA A 131 3.84 7.73 2.42
CA ALA A 131 5.20 7.22 2.37
C ALA A 131 5.75 6.92 3.78
N ARG A 132 5.52 7.81 4.75
CA ARG A 132 5.87 7.59 6.16
C ARG A 132 5.15 6.37 6.73
N CYS A 133 3.85 6.25 6.51
CA CYS A 133 3.06 5.10 6.95
C CYS A 133 3.54 3.79 6.31
N CYS A 134 3.88 3.81 5.03
CA CYS A 134 4.43 2.67 4.31
C CYS A 134 5.77 2.22 4.92
N LEU A 135 6.73 3.14 5.11
CA LEU A 135 8.02 2.83 5.75
C LEU A 135 7.88 2.35 7.19
N GLN A 136 6.90 2.86 7.94
CA GLN A 136 6.62 2.38 9.29
C GLN A 136 6.20 0.90 9.28
N ARG A 137 5.48 0.43 8.24
CA ARG A 137 4.98 -0.95 8.14
C ARG A 137 6.04 -1.91 7.59
N ILE A 138 6.91 -1.44 6.68
CA ILE A 138 8.02 -2.25 6.15
C ILE A 138 8.96 -2.64 7.31
N PRO A 139 9.20 -3.95 7.57
CA PRO A 139 10.10 -4.38 8.63
C PRO A 139 11.57 -4.05 8.30
N GLY A 140 12.48 -4.33 9.24
CA GLY A 140 13.93 -4.23 9.00
C GLY A 140 14.54 -2.85 9.29
N ASP A 141 15.87 -2.82 9.30
CA ASP A 141 16.65 -1.66 9.70
C ASP A 141 16.67 -0.58 8.63
N LYS A 142 16.60 -0.94 7.34
CA LYS A 142 16.67 0.04 6.25
C LYS A 142 15.51 1.04 6.31
N SER A 143 14.29 0.54 6.52
CA SER A 143 13.11 1.39 6.71
C SER A 143 13.19 2.25 7.98
N LEU A 144 13.79 1.70 9.05
CA LEU A 144 14.00 2.42 10.31
C LEU A 144 15.00 3.57 10.14
N GLU A 145 16.13 3.33 9.46
CA GLU A 145 17.13 4.35 9.17
C GLU A 145 16.58 5.44 8.25
N ALA A 146 15.74 5.07 7.27
CA ALA A 146 15.04 6.05 6.43
C ALA A 146 14.15 6.99 7.27
N LEU A 147 13.41 6.45 8.24
CA LEU A 147 12.59 7.26 9.16
C LEU A 147 13.45 8.14 10.09
N LYS A 148 14.59 7.64 10.58
CA LYS A 148 15.53 8.45 11.39
C LYS A 148 16.12 9.61 10.59
N ALA A 149 16.56 9.34 9.36
CA ALA A 149 17.06 10.37 8.45
C ALA A 149 15.99 11.42 8.14
N ALA A 150 14.74 10.98 7.92
CA ALA A 150 13.62 11.88 7.71
C ALA A 150 13.31 12.74 8.94
N LEU A 151 13.39 12.19 10.15
CA LEU A 151 13.20 12.96 11.40
C LEU A 151 14.22 14.11 11.53
N ALA A 152 15.47 13.85 11.15
CA ALA A 152 16.54 14.84 11.21
C ALA A 152 16.29 16.01 10.24
N ALA A 153 15.70 15.73 9.07
CA ALA A 153 15.42 16.72 8.03
C ALA A 153 14.05 17.41 8.18
N ALA A 154 13.10 16.79 8.88
CA ALA A 154 11.74 17.29 8.97
C ALA A 154 11.55 18.43 9.97
N ASP A 155 10.56 19.27 9.68
CA ASP A 155 10.09 20.39 10.47
C ASP A 155 8.57 20.31 10.71
N GLY A 156 8.06 21.26 11.50
CA GLY A 156 6.63 21.44 11.77
C GLY A 156 5.90 20.18 12.26
N ASP A 157 4.66 20.03 11.82
CA ASP A 157 3.80 18.90 12.21
C ASP A 157 4.30 17.55 11.67
N PHE A 158 4.92 17.56 10.48
CA PHE A 158 5.42 16.33 9.86
C PHE A 158 6.54 15.68 10.69
N LYS A 159 7.40 16.50 11.34
CA LYS A 159 8.40 16.01 12.29
C LYS A 159 7.78 15.20 13.43
N SER A 160 6.64 15.65 13.95
CA SER A 160 5.91 14.96 15.02
C SER A 160 5.34 13.63 14.55
N ALA A 161 4.84 13.57 13.31
CA ALA A 161 4.33 12.35 12.71
C ALA A 161 5.44 11.29 12.49
N ILE A 162 6.62 11.71 12.01
CA ILE A 162 7.79 10.80 11.88
C ILE A 162 8.26 10.30 13.24
N ALA A 163 8.35 11.19 14.24
CA ALA A 163 8.72 10.79 15.60
C ALA A 163 7.75 9.74 16.15
N GLU A 164 6.47 9.82 15.82
CA GLU A 164 5.49 8.82 16.23
C GLU A 164 5.67 7.49 15.50
N SER A 165 6.01 7.49 14.20
CA SER A 165 6.37 6.26 13.51
C SER A 165 7.55 5.54 14.13
N LEU A 166 8.58 6.29 14.54
CA LEU A 166 9.73 5.74 15.25
C LEU A 166 9.34 5.13 16.60
N ARG A 167 8.44 5.78 17.38
CA ARG A 167 7.92 5.20 18.63
C ARG A 167 7.13 3.92 18.41
N VAL A 168 6.28 3.87 17.38
CA VAL A 168 5.55 2.65 17.00
C VAL A 168 6.53 1.52 16.65
N ARG A 169 7.68 1.87 16.08
CA ARG A 169 8.80 0.95 15.80
C ARG A 169 9.72 0.69 17.00
N GLY A 170 9.34 1.13 18.21
CA GLY A 170 10.10 0.91 19.44
C GLY A 170 11.35 1.78 19.60
N THR A 171 11.55 2.78 18.73
CA THR A 171 12.68 3.71 18.81
C THR A 171 12.29 4.94 19.65
N PRO A 172 12.99 5.21 20.76
CA PRO A 172 12.70 6.38 21.59
C PRO A 172 13.08 7.67 20.86
N VAL A 173 12.23 8.69 20.99
CA VAL A 173 12.46 10.03 20.41
C VAL A 173 12.21 11.09 21.50
N PRO A 174 13.19 11.32 22.40
CA PRO A 174 13.00 12.17 23.58
C PRO A 174 12.89 13.67 23.23
N ASN A 175 13.55 14.10 22.16
CA ASN A 175 13.68 15.53 21.80
C ASN A 175 12.47 16.09 21.01
N VAL A 176 11.50 15.26 20.67
CA VAL A 176 10.29 15.67 19.95
C VAL A 176 9.10 15.16 20.76
N PRO A 177 8.38 15.99 21.52
CA PRO A 177 7.25 15.52 22.34
C PRO A 177 6.18 14.80 21.52
N SER A 178 5.53 13.78 22.09
CA SER A 178 4.36 13.16 21.45
C SER A 178 3.17 14.12 21.52
N LYS A 179 2.45 14.28 20.41
CA LYS A 179 1.20 15.06 20.34
C LYS A 179 -0.05 14.20 20.55
N LYS A 180 0.10 12.90 20.81
CA LYS A 180 -1.04 12.03 21.11
C LYS A 180 -1.70 12.47 22.41
N LEU A 181 -3.03 12.51 22.40
CA LEU A 181 -3.81 12.78 23.60
C LEU A 181 -3.56 11.65 24.60
N VAL A 182 -3.16 12.04 25.82
CA VAL A 182 -3.05 11.11 26.95
C VAL A 182 -4.38 11.17 27.71
N PRO A 183 -5.06 10.05 27.96
CA PRO A 183 -6.25 10.04 28.80
C PRO A 183 -5.91 10.58 30.20
N THR A 184 -6.50 11.72 30.57
CA THR A 184 -6.26 12.36 31.87
C THR A 184 -7.37 12.10 32.89
N LYS A 185 -8.56 11.70 32.43
CA LYS A 185 -9.72 11.42 33.28
C LYS A 185 -9.87 9.91 33.49
N GLN A 186 -9.96 9.48 34.74
CA GLN A 186 -10.35 8.10 35.06
C GLN A 186 -11.77 7.85 34.54
N THR A 187 -11.94 6.77 33.77
CA THR A 187 -13.27 6.35 33.33
C THR A 187 -13.92 5.55 34.47
N GLY A 188 -15.21 5.78 34.73
CA GLY A 188 -15.99 4.96 35.67
C GLY A 188 -16.42 3.60 35.08
N VAL A 189 -15.95 3.28 33.88
CA VAL A 189 -16.28 2.03 33.19
C VAL A 189 -15.43 0.93 33.80
N LYS A 190 -16.08 -0.03 34.47
CA LYS A 190 -15.40 -1.24 34.94
C LYS A 190 -14.75 -1.94 33.75
N PRO A 191 -13.44 -2.25 33.78
CA PRO A 191 -12.80 -2.99 32.70
C PRO A 191 -13.53 -4.33 32.54
N VAL A 192 -14.15 -4.55 31.39
CA VAL A 192 -14.73 -5.85 31.06
C VAL A 192 -13.58 -6.72 30.57
N GLY A 193 -13.13 -7.64 31.42
CA GLY A 193 -12.32 -8.82 31.10
C GLY A 193 -11.21 -8.70 30.04
N ARG A 194 -9.96 -8.83 30.49
CA ARG A 194 -9.04 -9.83 29.92
C ARG A 194 -8.44 -10.59 31.10
N THR A 195 -9.12 -11.66 31.51
CA THR A 195 -8.47 -12.79 32.18
C THR A 195 -7.70 -13.59 31.15
#